data_AF-A0A3D0S4P7-F1
#
_entry.id   AF-A0A3D0S4P7-F1
#
_cell.length_a   1.000
_cell.length_b   1.000
_cell.length_c   1.000
_cell.angle_alpha   90.00
_cell.angle_beta   90.00
_cell.angle_gamma   90.00
#
_symmetry.space_group_name_H-M   'P 1'
#
loop_
_entity.id
_entity.type
_entity.pdbx_description
1 polymer ?
#
loop_
_entity_poly.entity_id
_entity_poly.type
_entity_poly.pdbx_seq_one_letter_code
_entity_poly.pdbx_strand_id
1 'polypeptide(L)'
;MHLTPGDTEKLLLAVAGMVARDRLERGVLLNHPEAVALLSCWVVERAREGASVAELMETGRSVLTADQVMAGVADLLHDVQVEATFP
;
A
#
# COMPACT_ATOMS: atom_id res chain seq x y z
N MET A 1 -14.97 16.02 -11.65
CA MET A 1 -14.32 14.76 -12.04
C MET A 1 -15.39 13.80 -12.53
N HIS A 2 -15.11 12.98 -13.54
CA HIS A 2 -15.99 11.89 -13.96
C HIS A 2 -15.43 10.58 -13.39
N LEU A 3 -15.66 10.37 -12.09
CA LEU A 3 -15.13 9.21 -11.37
C LEU A 3 -15.96 7.97 -11.71
N THR A 4 -15.26 6.91 -12.08
CA THR A 4 -15.82 5.56 -12.14
C THR A 4 -15.97 4.99 -10.72
N PRO A 5 -16.76 3.91 -10.52
CA PRO A 5 -16.78 3.19 -9.26
C PRO A 5 -15.38 2.76 -8.79
N GLY A 6 -14.53 2.28 -9.70
CA GLY A 6 -13.16 1.88 -9.39
C GLY A 6 -12.28 3.05 -8.93
N ASP A 7 -12.48 4.25 -9.47
CA ASP A 7 -11.78 5.45 -8.97
C ASP A 7 -12.19 5.77 -7.54
N THR A 8 -13.47 5.59 -7.21
CA THR A 8 -13.98 5.81 -5.84
C THR A 8 -13.43 4.78 -4.86
N GLU A 9 -13.33 3.52 -5.26
CA GLU A 9 -12.69 2.46 -4.46
C GLU A 9 -11.21 2.75 -4.20
N LYS A 10 -10.46 3.22 -5.21
CA LYS A 10 -9.07 3.65 -5.05
C LYS A 10 -8.92 4.86 -4.12
N LEU A 11 -9.88 5.78 -4.11
CA LEU A 11 -9.91 6.86 -3.13
C LEU A 11 -10.12 6.34 -1.70
N LEU A 12 -11.00 5.37 -1.48
CA LEU A 12 -11.17 4.73 -0.17
C LEU A 12 -9.90 4.00 0.27
N LEU A 13 -9.24 3.30 -0.65
CA LEU A 13 -7.94 2.67 -0.41
C LEU A 13 -6.87 3.69 -0.03
N ALA A 14 -6.81 4.83 -0.72
CA ALA A 14 -5.94 5.94 -0.38
C ALA A 14 -6.18 6.47 1.04
N VAL A 15 -7.45 6.62 1.44
CA VAL A 15 -7.81 7.01 2.82
C VAL A 15 -7.32 5.98 3.83
N ALA A 16 -7.52 4.69 3.57
CA ALA A 16 -7.03 3.62 4.45
C ALA A 16 -5.49 3.64 4.57
N GLY A 17 -4.77 3.83 3.46
CA GLY A 17 -3.31 3.94 3.47
C GLY A 17 -2.80 5.17 4.21
N MET A 18 -3.49 6.32 4.11
CA MET A 18 -3.16 7.51 4.90
C MET A 18 -3.31 7.27 6.40
N VAL A 19 -4.40 6.60 6.81
CA VAL A 19 -4.62 6.23 8.22
C VAL A 19 -3.57 5.23 8.70
N ALA A 20 -3.20 4.24 7.88
CA ALA A 20 -2.15 3.29 8.20
C ALA A 20 -0.78 3.97 8.37
N ARG A 21 -0.41 4.88 7.46
CA ARG A 21 0.83 5.65 7.55
C ARG A 21 0.88 6.50 8.82
N ASP A 22 -0.18 7.24 9.15
CA ASP A 22 -0.26 8.05 10.38
C ASP A 22 -0.09 7.20 11.65
N ARG A 23 -0.67 5.99 11.67
CA ARG A 23 -0.49 5.04 12.78
C ARG A 23 0.95 4.57 12.88
N LEU A 24 1.56 4.19 11.75
CA LEU A 24 2.95 3.72 11.69
C LEU A 24 3.92 4.81 12.17
N GLU A 25 3.74 6.06 11.74
CA GLU A 25 4.55 7.21 12.16
C GLU A 25 4.48 7.47 13.67
N ARG A 26 3.35 7.11 14.31
CA ARG A 26 3.17 7.15 15.77
C ARG A 26 3.68 5.90 16.49
N GLY A 27 4.29 4.96 15.79
CA GLY A 27 4.83 3.72 16.34
C GLY A 27 3.78 2.65 16.64
N VAL A 28 2.57 2.77 16.07
CA VAL A 28 1.53 1.74 16.20
C VAL A 28 1.81 0.63 15.18
N LEU A 29 1.93 -0.61 15.65
CA LEU A 29 2.07 -1.78 14.80
C LEU A 29 0.84 -1.96 13.91
N LEU A 30 1.06 -2.12 12.62
CA LEU A 30 -0.03 -2.26 11.64
C LEU A 30 -0.64 -3.66 11.69
N ASN A 31 -1.96 -3.73 11.59
CA ASN A 31 -2.65 -4.99 11.32
C ASN A 31 -2.61 -5.33 9.81
N HIS A 32 -3.20 -6.46 9.44
CA HIS A 32 -3.20 -6.93 8.06
C HIS A 32 -3.81 -5.95 7.04
N PRO A 33 -5.06 -5.44 7.20
CA PRO A 33 -5.62 -4.51 6.21
C PRO A 33 -4.87 -3.17 6.16
N GLU A 34 -4.28 -2.71 7.25
CA GLU A 34 -3.45 -1.51 7.28
C GLU A 34 -2.15 -1.68 6.49
N ALA A 35 -1.47 -2.82 6.66
CA ALA A 35 -0.26 -3.15 5.91
C ALA A 35 -0.56 -3.25 4.40
N VAL A 36 -1.63 -3.94 4.03
CA VAL A 36 -2.09 -4.04 2.62
C VAL A 36 -2.41 -2.65 2.07
N ALA A 37 -3.15 -1.82 2.81
CA ALA A 37 -3.53 -0.48 2.35
C ALA A 37 -2.32 0.43 2.15
N LEU A 38 -1.35 0.41 3.08
CA LEU A 38 -0.13 1.20 2.98
C LEU A 38 0.70 0.78 1.76
N LEU A 39 0.98 -0.51 1.61
CA LEU A 39 1.73 -1.06 0.48
C LEU A 39 1.03 -0.74 -0.85
N SER A 40 -0.29 -0.90 -0.88
CA SER A 40 -1.08 -0.60 -2.07
C SER A 40 -0.98 0.86 -2.49
N CYS A 41 -1.10 1.78 -1.54
CA CYS A 41 -0.96 3.21 -1.83
C CYS A 41 0.45 3.55 -2.31
N TRP A 42 1.47 2.94 -1.69
CA TRP A 42 2.85 3.12 -2.14
C TRP A 42 3.04 2.70 -3.60
N VAL A 43 2.47 1.56 -4.02
CA VAL A 43 2.51 1.10 -5.41
C VAL A 43 1.84 2.10 -6.34
N VAL A 44 0.63 2.57 -6.00
CA VAL A 44 -0.14 3.52 -6.84
C VAL A 44 0.62 4.84 -7.02
N GLU A 45 1.18 5.39 -5.94
CA GLU A 45 1.92 6.66 -6.01
C GLU A 45 3.22 6.51 -6.82
N ARG A 46 3.98 5.42 -6.62
CA ARG A 46 5.21 5.18 -7.37
C ARG A 46 4.94 4.91 -8.85
N ALA A 47 3.87 4.20 -9.18
CA ALA A 47 3.41 4.06 -10.57
C ALA A 47 3.08 5.43 -11.18
N ARG A 48 2.38 6.30 -10.43
CA ARG A 48 2.05 7.66 -10.88
C ARG A 48 3.28 8.54 -11.13
N GLU A 49 4.34 8.33 -10.36
CA GLU A 49 5.66 8.95 -10.49
C GLU A 49 6.48 8.40 -11.68
N GLY A 50 5.98 7.37 -12.38
CA GLY A 50 6.61 6.81 -13.57
C GLY A 50 7.57 5.64 -13.30
N ALA A 51 7.51 5.02 -12.12
CA ALA A 51 8.24 3.79 -11.87
C ALA A 51 7.75 2.66 -12.79
N SER A 52 8.65 1.82 -13.25
CA SER A 52 8.29 0.61 -14.01
C SER A 52 7.71 -0.47 -13.08
N VAL A 53 6.91 -1.38 -13.65
CA VAL A 53 6.38 -2.54 -12.91
C VAL A 53 7.50 -3.36 -12.24
N ALA A 54 8.64 -3.54 -12.93
CA ALA A 54 9.77 -4.30 -12.41
C ALA A 54 10.40 -3.63 -11.18
N GLU A 55 10.61 -2.31 -11.22
CA GLU A 55 11.13 -1.55 -10.08
C GLU A 55 10.20 -1.65 -8.88
N LEU A 56 8.87 -1.58 -9.08
CA LEU A 56 7.88 -1.71 -8.00
C LEU A 56 7.90 -3.10 -7.37
N MET A 57 8.05 -4.17 -8.16
CA MET A 57 8.14 -5.53 -7.65
C MET A 57 9.39 -5.77 -6.79
N GLU A 58 10.49 -5.10 -7.12
CA GLU A 58 11.74 -5.18 -6.37
C GLU A 58 11.70 -4.32 -5.11
N THR A 59 11.41 -3.02 -5.28
CA THR A 59 11.49 -2.02 -4.20
C THR A 59 10.30 -2.07 -3.24
N GLY A 60 9.15 -2.62 -3.65
CA GLY A 60 7.98 -2.79 -2.79
C GLY A 60 8.24 -3.71 -1.58
N ARG A 61 9.23 -4.61 -1.68
CA ARG A 61 9.59 -5.57 -0.62
C ARG A 61 10.30 -4.94 0.58
N SER A 62 10.82 -3.72 0.44
CA SER A 62 11.53 -3.01 1.51
C SER A 62 10.72 -1.88 2.14
N VAL A 63 9.45 -1.70 1.74
CA VAL A 63 8.58 -0.61 2.21
C VAL A 63 8.16 -0.80 3.67
N LEU A 64 7.96 -2.06 4.08
CA LEU A 64 7.45 -2.43 5.39
C LEU A 64 8.29 -3.56 5.95
N THR A 65 8.68 -3.45 7.22
CA THR A 65 9.46 -4.47 7.92
C THR A 65 8.58 -5.25 8.90
N ALA A 66 9.03 -6.44 9.31
CA ALA A 66 8.26 -7.32 10.19
C ALA A 66 8.02 -6.73 11.60
N ASP A 67 8.89 -5.82 12.06
CA ASP A 67 8.75 -5.10 13.33
C ASP A 67 7.77 -3.93 13.27
N GLN A 68 7.27 -3.58 12.09
CA GLN A 68 6.27 -2.52 11.88
C GLN A 68 4.82 -3.06 11.82
N VAL A 69 4.65 -4.37 11.92
CA VAL A 69 3.35 -5.05 11.87
C VAL A 69 3.10 -5.88 13.12
N MET A 70 1.83 -6.17 13.40
CA MET A 70 1.44 -7.07 14.48
C MET A 70 1.96 -8.50 14.23
N ALA A 71 2.15 -9.27 15.31
CA ALA A 71 2.60 -10.66 15.22
C ALA A 71 1.72 -11.49 14.27
N GLY A 72 2.37 -12.27 13.39
CA GLY A 72 1.72 -13.11 12.39
C GLY A 72 1.24 -12.38 11.13
N VAL A 73 1.23 -11.04 11.08
CA VAL A 73 0.82 -10.30 9.86
C VAL A 73 1.79 -10.52 8.71
N ALA A 74 3.10 -10.53 8.98
CA ALA A 74 4.12 -10.78 7.96
C ALA A 74 3.98 -12.16 7.31
N ASP A 75 3.61 -13.18 8.09
CA ASP A 75 3.42 -14.55 7.59
C ASP A 75 2.13 -14.67 6.75
N LEU A 76 1.14 -13.81 6.97
CA LEU A 76 -0.11 -13.80 6.21
C LEU A 76 0.01 -13.03 4.88
N LEU A 77 0.98 -12.14 4.76
CA LEU A 77 1.11 -11.21 3.64
C LEU A 77 2.07 -11.77 2.58
N HIS A 78 1.61 -12.80 1.86
CA HIS A 78 2.39 -13.46 0.82
C HIS A 78 2.53 -12.63 -0.47
N ASP A 79 1.44 -11.96 -0.86
CA ASP A 79 1.40 -11.08 -2.02
C ASP A 79 0.40 -9.94 -1.80
N VAL A 80 0.65 -8.81 -2.47
CA VAL A 80 -0.26 -7.67 -2.55
C VAL A 80 -0.40 -7.34 -4.02
N GLN A 81 -1.63 -7.41 -4.53
CA GLN A 81 -1.94 -7.16 -5.93
C GLN A 81 -2.73 -5.86 -6.06
N VAL A 82 -2.20 -4.94 -6.88
CA VAL A 82 -2.79 -3.62 -7.10
C VAL A 82 -2.68 -3.24 -8.56
N GLU A 83 -3.79 -2.76 -9.09
CA GLU A 83 -3.83 -2.15 -10.42
C GLU A 83 -3.61 -0.63 -10.32
N ALA A 84 -2.53 -0.16 -10.93
CA ALA A 84 -2.21 1.26 -11.04
C ALA A 84 -2.13 1.68 -12.52
N THR A 85 -2.40 2.96 -12.78
CA THR A 85 -2.23 3.57 -14.10
C THR A 85 -0.82 4.11 -14.22
N PHE A 86 -0.06 3.60 -15.20
CA PHE A 86 1.30 4.02 -15.49
C PHE A 86 1.30 5.09 -16.62
N PRO A 87 2.26 6.04 -16.61
CA PRO A 87 2.50 6.95 -17.73
C PRO A 87 2.93 6.27 -19.03
#